data_AF-A0A9X2G0H4-F1
#
_entry.id   AF-A0A9X2G0H4-F1
#
_cell.length_a   1.000
_cell.length_b   1.000
_cell.length_c   1.000
_cell.angle_alpha   90.00
_cell.angle_beta   90.00
_cell.angle_gamma   90.00
#
_symmetry.space_group_name_H-M   'P 1'
#
loop_
_entity.id
_entity.type
_entity.pdbx_description
1 polymer ?
#
loop_
_entity_poly.entity_id
_entity_poly.type
_entity_poly.pdbx_seq_one_letter_code
_entity_poly.pdbx_strand_id
1 'polypeptide(L)'
;MLPFHERLARIGLEALEGYGFVLAGGYAIAVNGIGDRPSADVDLFTNVSSPSLFETSVAKLRATFLAEGLTVHDNLIGRTFADFSVTDDATRETSSIQWA
;
A
#
# COMPACT_ATOMS: atom_id res chain seq x y z
N MET A 1 1.96 3.38 -14.34
CA MET A 1 1.18 3.02 -13.13
C MET A 1 -0.26 3.47 -13.35
N LEU A 2 -1.27 2.72 -12.88
CA LEU A 2 -2.66 3.19 -12.95
C LEU A 2 -2.84 4.42 -12.02
N PRO A 3 -3.61 5.45 -12.40
CA PRO A 3 -3.74 6.67 -11.58
C PRO A 3 -4.20 6.42 -10.14
N PHE A 4 -5.13 5.48 -9.95
CA PHE A 4 -5.57 5.09 -8.61
C PHE A 4 -4.45 4.44 -7.79
N HIS A 5 -3.64 3.58 -8.41
CA HIS A 5 -2.52 2.92 -7.74
C HIS A 5 -1.41 3.92 -7.39
N GLU A 6 -1.19 4.93 -8.23
CA GLU A 6 -0.27 6.03 -7.94
C GLU A 6 -0.73 6.86 -6.75
N ARG A 7 -2.03 7.20 -6.69
CA ARG A 7 -2.61 7.88 -5.54
C ARG A 7 -2.45 7.06 -4.26
N LEU A 8 -2.76 5.76 -4.29
CA LEU A 8 -2.62 4.86 -3.15
C LEU A 8 -1.16 4.74 -2.69
N ALA A 9 -0.22 4.57 -3.62
CA ALA A 9 1.20 4.51 -3.31
C ALA A 9 1.70 5.82 -2.69
N ARG A 10 1.29 6.98 -3.23
CA ARG A 10 1.64 8.30 -2.69
C ARG A 10 1.13 8.48 -1.27
N ILE A 11 -0.16 8.26 -1.02
CA ILE A 11 -0.76 8.35 0.32
C ILE A 11 -0.05 7.39 1.29
N GLY A 12 0.20 6.15 0.87
CA GLY A 12 0.86 5.15 1.69
C GLY A 12 2.28 5.52 2.07
N LEU A 13 3.09 5.99 1.11
CA LEU A 13 4.47 6.40 1.34
C LEU A 13 4.55 7.66 2.22
N GLU A 14 3.67 8.64 2.01
CA GLU A 14 3.58 9.83 2.86
C GLU A 14 3.18 9.45 4.30
N ALA A 15 2.20 8.55 4.46
CA ALA A 15 1.76 8.08 5.78
C ALA A 15 2.87 7.33 6.54
N LEU A 16 3.69 6.57 5.81
CA LEU A 16 4.72 5.68 6.35
C LEU A 16 6.13 6.29 6.33
N GLU A 17 6.24 7.59 6.09
CA GLU A 17 7.51 8.30 6.23
C GLU A 17 8.12 8.04 7.62
N GLY A 18 9.39 7.61 7.63
CA GLY A 18 10.11 7.23 8.84
C GLY A 18 9.95 5.77 9.30
N TYR A 19 9.08 4.97 8.67
CA TYR A 19 8.91 3.53 8.96
C TYR A 19 9.73 2.60 8.04
N GLY A 20 10.46 3.17 7.07
CA GLY A 20 11.36 2.42 6.18
C GLY A 20 10.66 1.67 5.04
N PHE A 21 9.38 1.94 4.79
CA PHE A 21 8.65 1.35 3.67
C PHE A 21 9.03 1.99 2.33
N VAL A 22 9.17 1.16 1.31
CA VAL A 22 9.43 1.58 -0.07
C VAL A 22 8.47 0.86 -1.03
N LEU A 23 8.20 1.49 -2.18
CA LEU A 23 7.45 0.85 -3.25
C LEU A 23 8.22 -0.34 -3.81
N ALA A 24 7.56 -1.47 -3.93
CA ALA A 24 8.10 -2.73 -4.41
C ALA A 24 7.23 -3.33 -5.53
N GLY A 25 7.44 -4.61 -5.82
CA GLY A 25 6.59 -5.37 -6.74
C GLY A 25 6.67 -4.91 -8.19
N GLY A 26 5.62 -5.21 -8.95
CA GLY A 26 5.55 -4.94 -10.39
C GLY A 26 5.75 -3.46 -10.72
N TYR A 27 5.32 -2.56 -9.84
CA TYR A 27 5.53 -1.13 -10.04
C TYR A 27 6.96 -0.67 -9.81
N ALA A 28 7.67 -1.19 -8.80
CA ALA A 28 9.09 -0.87 -8.63
C ALA A 28 9.92 -1.33 -9.84
N ILE A 29 9.58 -2.48 -10.43
CA ILE A 29 10.25 -3.00 -11.63
C ILE A 29 9.93 -2.13 -12.86
N ALA A 30 8.67 -1.75 -13.04
CA ALA A 30 8.24 -0.88 -14.15
C ALA A 30 8.85 0.52 -14.07
N VAL A 31 8.95 1.13 -12.88
CA VAL A 31 9.61 2.43 -12.67
C VAL A 31 11.10 2.38 -13.00
N ASN A 32 11.74 1.21 -12.84
CA ASN A 32 13.14 0.99 -13.23
C ASN A 32 13.32 0.55 -14.70
N GLY A 33 12.26 0.61 -15.53
CA GLY A 33 12.34 0.39 -16.98
C GLY A 33 12.38 -1.07 -17.42
N ILE A 34 12.04 -2.04 -16.56
CA ILE A 34 12.08 -3.47 -16.89
C ILE A 34 10.64 -3.99 -17.11
N GLY A 35 10.15 -3.87 -18.35
CA GLY A 35 8.83 -4.38 -18.75
C GLY A 35 7.65 -3.44 -18.43
N ASP A 36 6.50 -3.69 -19.07
CA ASP A 36 5.30 -2.84 -19.03
C ASP A 36 4.02 -3.62 -18.67
N ARG A 37 4.16 -4.68 -17.86
CA ARG A 37 2.99 -5.39 -17.34
C ARG A 37 2.36 -4.55 -16.22
N PRO A 38 1.08 -4.16 -16.33
CA PRO A 38 0.39 -3.52 -15.22
C PRO A 38 0.44 -4.42 -13.97
N SER A 39 0.94 -3.88 -12.86
CA SER A 39 0.85 -4.58 -11.57
C SER A 39 -0.61 -4.63 -11.16
N ALA A 40 -1.09 -5.81 -10.75
CA ALA A 40 -2.44 -5.97 -10.24
C ALA A 40 -2.62 -5.22 -8.90
N ASP A 41 -1.54 -5.11 -8.13
CA ASP A 41 -1.57 -4.66 -6.73
C ASP A 41 -0.48 -3.59 -6.48
N VAL A 42 -0.63 -2.85 -5.38
CA VAL A 42 0.41 -1.93 -4.86
C VAL A 42 1.15 -2.63 -3.72
N ASP A 43 2.46 -2.77 -3.85
CA ASP A 43 3.30 -3.50 -2.90
C ASP A 43 4.22 -2.52 -2.15
N LEU A 44 4.13 -2.44 -0.82
CA LEU A 44 5.05 -1.66 0.00
C LEU A 44 5.84 -2.58 0.96
N PHE A 45 7.16 -2.50 0.92
CA PHE A 45 8.06 -3.37 1.70
C PHE A 45 8.95 -2.56 2.64
N THR A 46 9.22 -3.09 3.83
CA THR A 46 10.21 -2.55 4.76
C THR A 46 11.29 -3.58 5.09
N ASN A 47 12.51 -3.13 5.37
CA ASN A 47 13.57 -3.99 5.92
C ASN A 47 13.62 -3.94 7.46
N VAL A 48 12.70 -3.22 8.10
CA VAL A 48 12.62 -3.08 9.56
C VAL A 48 11.92 -4.31 10.14
N SER A 49 12.70 -5.22 10.74
CA SER A 49 12.17 -6.41 11.41
C SER A 49 11.70 -6.09 12.84
N SER A 50 10.53 -5.47 12.96
CA SER A 50 9.89 -5.19 14.26
C SER A 50 8.37 -5.34 14.14
N PRO A 51 7.78 -6.43 14.69
CA PRO A 51 6.34 -6.67 14.60
C PRO A 51 5.49 -5.56 15.23
N SER A 52 5.96 -4.90 16.29
CA SER A 52 5.23 -3.79 16.92
C SER A 52 5.25 -2.52 16.06
N LEU A 53 6.37 -2.25 15.39
CA LEU A 53 6.44 -1.15 14.42
C LEU A 53 5.57 -1.46 13.20
N PHE A 54 5.58 -2.71 12.72
CA PHE A 54 4.74 -3.17 11.62
C PHE A 54 3.25 -2.96 11.92
N GLU A 55 2.79 -3.43 13.09
CA GLU A 55 1.41 -3.25 13.54
C GLU A 55 1.03 -1.75 13.61
N THR A 56 1.92 -0.92 14.16
CA THR A 56 1.73 0.52 14.24
C THR A 56 1.63 1.17 12.85
N SER A 57 2.50 0.78 11.91
CA SER A 57 2.48 1.30 10.54
C SER A 57 1.20 0.90 9.80
N VAL A 58 0.78 -0.36 9.91
CA VAL A 58 -0.44 -0.86 9.26
C VAL A 58 -1.68 -0.12 9.81
N ALA A 59 -1.75 0.10 11.13
CA ALA A 59 -2.82 0.88 11.74
C ALA A 59 -2.83 2.35 11.28
N LYS A 60 -1.65 3.01 11.23
CA LYS A 60 -1.52 4.41 10.80
C LYS A 60 -1.97 4.59 9.35
N LEU A 61 -1.53 3.69 8.49
CA LEU A 61 -1.88 3.69 7.08
C LEU A 61 -3.40 3.48 6.87
N ARG A 62 -3.99 2.48 7.54
CA ARG A 62 -5.45 2.25 7.49
C ARG A 62 -6.22 3.51 7.88
N ALA A 63 -5.82 4.15 8.98
CA ALA A 63 -6.43 5.40 9.41
C ALA A 63 -6.27 6.53 8.38
N THR A 64 -5.15 6.57 7.66
CA THR A 64 -4.89 7.58 6.62
C THR A 64 -5.80 7.37 5.41
N PHE A 65 -5.97 6.14 4.91
CA PHE A 65 -6.91 5.89 3.80
C PHE A 65 -8.35 6.24 4.17
N LEU A 66 -8.78 5.90 5.39
CA LEU A 66 -10.10 6.29 5.89
C LEU A 66 -10.25 7.82 5.98
N ALA A 67 -9.21 8.54 6.40
CA ALA A 67 -9.22 10.01 6.47
C ALA A 67 -9.26 10.66 5.08
N GLU A 68 -8.69 10.00 4.06
CA GLU A 68 -8.77 10.39 2.64
C GLU A 68 -10.13 10.05 1.99
N GLY A 69 -11.09 9.55 2.79
CA GLY A 69 -12.44 9.21 2.32
C GLY A 69 -12.51 7.90 1.55
N LEU A 70 -11.48 7.05 1.64
CA LEU A 70 -11.46 5.74 1.00
C LEU A 70 -12.02 4.67 1.96
N THR A 71 -12.70 3.68 1.40
CA THR A 71 -13.15 2.51 2.14
C THR A 71 -12.03 1.47 2.17
N VAL A 72 -11.75 0.91 3.35
CA VAL A 72 -10.71 -0.11 3.55
C VAL A 72 -11.33 -1.40 4.06
N HIS A 73 -11.05 -2.51 3.37
CA HIS A 73 -11.40 -3.86 3.79
C HIS A 73 -10.13 -4.65 4.12
N ASP A 74 -10.11 -5.24 5.31
CA ASP A 74 -8.98 -6.00 5.81
C ASP A 74 -9.07 -7.44 5.26
N ASN A 75 -8.29 -7.76 4.23
CA ASN A 75 -8.25 -9.12 3.66
C ASN A 75 -7.46 -10.07 4.56
N LEU A 76 -6.28 -9.61 4.99
CA LEU A 76 -5.40 -10.36 5.88
C LEU A 76 -4.55 -9.39 6.71
N ILE A 77 -4.49 -9.62 8.03
CA ILE A 77 -3.59 -8.89 8.93
C ILE A 77 -2.79 -9.89 9.76
N GLY A 78 -1.49 -9.92 9.51
CA GLY A 78 -0.51 -10.71 10.23
C GLY A 78 0.49 -9.82 10.96
N ARG A 79 1.48 -10.45 11.61
CA ARG A 79 2.49 -9.75 12.42
C ARG A 79 3.59 -9.07 11.58
N THR A 80 3.75 -9.49 10.34
CA THR A 80 4.78 -9.02 9.39
C THR A 80 4.25 -8.98 7.96
N PHE A 81 2.94 -9.15 7.78
CA PHE A 81 2.31 -9.10 6.47
C PHE A 81 0.90 -8.56 6.62
N ALA A 82 0.45 -7.73 5.69
CA ALA A 82 -0.92 -7.27 5.62
C ALA A 82 -1.39 -7.17 4.16
N ASP A 83 -2.68 -7.32 3.93
CA ASP A 83 -3.36 -7.11 2.66
C ASP A 83 -4.67 -6.35 2.92
N PHE A 84 -4.80 -5.21 2.25
CA PHE A 84 -5.99 -4.38 2.25
C PHE A 84 -6.59 -4.30 0.86
N SER A 85 -7.91 -4.38 0.74
CA SER A 85 -8.62 -3.84 -0.41
C SER A 85 -9.05 -2.40 -0.10
N VAL A 86 -8.59 -1.46 -0.92
CA VAL A 86 -8.95 -0.04 -0.80
C VAL A 86 -9.83 0.35 -1.97
N THR A 87 -10.97 0.96 -1.66
CA THR A 87 -11.99 1.37 -2.61
C THR A 87 -12.22 2.87 -2.52
N ASP A 88 -12.24 3.55 -3.67
CA ASP A 88 -12.77 4.90 -3.79
C ASP A 88 -14.25 4.80 -4.20
N ASP A 89 -15.17 5.18 -3.30
CA ASP A 89 -16.60 5.08 -3.57
C ASP A 89 -17.08 6.09 -4.63
N ALA A 90 -16.35 7.19 -4.86
CA ALA A 90 -16.69 8.18 -5.87
C ALA A 90 -16.37 7.69 -7.29
N THR A 91 -15.25 6.99 -7.47
CA THR A 91 -14.85 6.43 -8.78
C THR A 91 -15.22 4.97 -8.96
N ARG A 92 -15.59 4.28 -7.88
CA ARG A 92 -15.83 2.83 -7.79
C ARG A 92 -14.59 1.99 -8.12
N GLU A 93 -13.40 2.59 -8.13
CA GLU A 93 -12.14 1.88 -8.29
C GLU A 93 -11.78 1.12 -7.02
N THR A 94 -11.19 -0.06 -7.16
CA THR A 94 -10.73 -0.88 -6.04
C THR A 94 -9.39 -1.50 -6.40
N SER A 95 -8.48 -1.55 -5.44
CA SER A 95 -7.16 -2.14 -5.60
C SER A 95 -6.73 -2.83 -4.31
N SER A 96 -5.95 -3.91 -4.42
CA SER A 96 -5.28 -4.49 -3.26
C SER A 96 -3.97 -3.75 -2.99
N ILE A 97 -3.66 -3.57 -1.71
CA ILE A 97 -2.39 -3.07 -1.25
C ILE A 97 -1.80 -4.06 -0.25
N GLN A 98 -0.61 -4.53 -0.56
CA GLN A 98 0.11 -5.53 0.21
C GLN A 98 1.33 -4.93 0.90
N TRP A 99 1.62 -5.42 2.11
CA TRP A 99 2.62 -4.86 3.01
C TRP A 99 3.44 -6.00 3.62
N ALA A 100 4.77 -5.90 3.58
CA ALA A 100 5.67 -6.91 4.13
C ALA A 100 6.97 -6.32 4.70
#